data_AF-A0A4R3Q1F5-F1
#
_entry.id   AF-A0A4R3Q1F5-F1
#
_cell.length_a   1.000
_cell.length_b   1.000
_cell.length_c   1.000
_cell.angle_alpha   90.00
_cell.angle_beta   90.00
_cell.angle_gamma   90.00
#
_symmetry.space_group_name_H-M   'P 1'
#
loop_
_entity.id
_entity.type
_entity.pdbx_description
1 polymer ?
#
loop_
_entity_poly.entity_id
_entity_poly.type
_entity_poly.pdbx_seq_one_letter_code
_entity_poly.pdbx_strand_id
1 'polypeptide(L)'
;MKAIATATKTIAGMFKEPATYSPAEFKWAADTIRDESGDVLVGHFAAEAANPKSKAKPNIVEERERFDRLANDLKSYATALDAAADRNPAAMTKSMRMKPGEPMGGGPLGTHAKNEAQLSSIPAEHAFHLMLQICTTCHSRFRME
;
A
#
# COMPACT_ATOMS: atom_id res chain seq x y z
N MET A 1 -5.09 -7.23 -8.79
CA MET A 1 -5.95 -6.63 -7.73
C MET A 1 -6.39 -7.60 -6.63
N LYS A 2 -6.95 -8.79 -6.94
CA LYS A 2 -7.38 -9.75 -5.89
C LYS A 2 -6.23 -10.18 -4.97
N ALA A 3 -5.05 -10.47 -5.53
CA ALA A 3 -3.85 -10.83 -4.76
C ALA A 3 -3.47 -9.72 -3.76
N ILE A 4 -3.33 -8.48 -4.23
CA ILE A 4 -3.11 -7.30 -3.38
C ILE A 4 -4.16 -7.20 -2.26
N ALA A 5 -5.45 -7.36 -2.57
CA ALA A 5 -6.52 -7.26 -1.57
C ALA A 5 -6.42 -8.35 -0.49
N THR A 6 -6.04 -9.58 -0.86
CA THR A 6 -5.80 -10.66 0.11
C THR A 6 -4.58 -10.33 0.97
N ALA A 7 -3.47 -9.93 0.37
CA ALA A 7 -2.25 -9.56 1.09
C ALA A 7 -2.46 -8.40 2.07
N THR A 8 -3.19 -7.36 1.65
CA THR A 8 -3.55 -6.23 2.52
C THR A 8 -4.38 -6.68 3.72
N LYS A 9 -5.31 -7.64 3.54
CA LYS A 9 -6.10 -8.20 4.64
C LYS A 9 -5.25 -9.01 5.61
N THR A 10 -4.28 -9.78 5.10
CA THR A 10 -3.33 -10.53 5.94
C THR A 10 -2.58 -9.58 6.87
N ILE A 11 -1.99 -8.51 6.33
CA ILE A 11 -1.26 -7.50 7.10
C ILE A 11 -2.18 -6.80 8.11
N ALA A 12 -3.38 -6.40 7.70
CA ALA A 12 -4.37 -5.79 8.59
C ALA A 12 -4.74 -6.71 9.77
N GLY A 13 -4.90 -8.02 9.50
CA GLY A 13 -5.18 -9.03 10.51
C GLY A 13 -4.09 -9.10 11.58
N MET A 14 -2.82 -9.13 11.16
CA MET A 14 -1.69 -9.17 12.10
C MET A 14 -1.56 -7.88 12.93
N PHE A 15 -1.85 -6.72 12.36
CA PHE A 15 -1.92 -5.49 13.16
C PHE A 15 -3.12 -5.48 14.12
N LYS A 16 -4.26 -6.05 13.71
CA LYS A 16 -5.44 -6.17 14.58
C LYS A 16 -5.20 -7.14 15.75
N GLU A 17 -4.51 -8.25 15.49
CA GLU A 17 -4.20 -9.28 16.49
C GLU A 17 -2.70 -9.59 16.47
N PRO A 18 -1.86 -8.81 17.17
CA PRO A 18 -0.40 -8.94 17.11
C PRO A 18 0.16 -10.32 17.49
N ALA A 19 -0.60 -11.12 18.26
CA ALA A 19 -0.23 -12.50 18.59
C ALA A 19 -0.21 -13.44 17.38
N THR A 20 -0.86 -13.08 16.27
CA THR A 20 -0.88 -13.83 15.00
C THR A 20 0.26 -13.45 14.06
N TYR A 21 1.13 -12.52 14.46
CA TYR A 21 2.22 -12.06 13.60
C TYR A 21 3.17 -13.19 13.22
N SER A 22 3.30 -13.42 11.92
CA SER A 22 4.34 -14.24 11.31
C SER A 22 5.19 -13.34 10.42
N PRO A 23 6.50 -13.17 10.68
CA PRO A 23 7.37 -12.33 9.86
C PRO A 23 7.43 -12.83 8.40
N ALA A 24 7.40 -14.14 8.20
CA ALA A 24 7.40 -14.74 6.87
C ALA A 24 6.12 -14.44 6.09
N GLU A 25 4.95 -14.57 6.72
CA GLU A 25 3.67 -14.27 6.08
C GLU A 25 3.47 -12.77 5.87
N PHE A 26 3.94 -11.94 6.81
CA PHE A 26 3.92 -10.48 6.68
C PHE A 26 4.77 -10.03 5.50
N LYS A 27 6.01 -10.54 5.42
CA LYS A 27 6.93 -10.31 4.30
C LYS A 27 6.32 -10.77 2.97
N TRP A 28 5.82 -11.99 2.90
CA TRP A 28 5.17 -12.51 1.69
C TRP A 28 3.98 -11.66 1.25
N ALA A 29 3.17 -11.17 2.18
CA ALA A 29 2.07 -10.26 1.87
C ALA A 29 2.57 -8.91 1.38
N ALA A 30 3.60 -8.33 2.01
CA ALA A 30 4.21 -7.08 1.59
C ALA A 30 4.84 -7.20 0.19
N ASP A 31 5.57 -8.28 -0.07
CA ASP A 31 6.14 -8.63 -1.37
C ASP A 31 5.05 -8.73 -2.45
N THR A 32 3.95 -9.43 -2.15
CA THR A 32 2.81 -9.56 -3.07
C THR A 32 2.24 -8.19 -3.46
N ILE A 33 2.15 -7.25 -2.50
CA ILE A 33 1.68 -5.89 -2.81
C ILE A 33 2.73 -5.17 -3.65
N ARG A 34 4.01 -5.23 -3.28
CA ARG A 34 5.12 -4.57 -3.99
C ARG A 34 5.21 -5.01 -5.46
N ASP A 35 5.17 -6.32 -5.69
CA ASP A 35 5.40 -6.94 -6.99
C ASP A 35 4.23 -6.71 -7.96
N GLU A 36 3.01 -6.55 -7.42
CA GLU A 36 1.80 -6.23 -8.20
C GLU A 36 1.53 -4.71 -8.32
N SER A 37 2.44 -3.87 -7.80
CA SER A 37 2.33 -2.39 -7.80
C SER A 37 3.34 -1.72 -8.75
N GLY A 38 3.40 -0.39 -8.75
CA GLY A 38 4.32 0.38 -9.60
C GLY A 38 4.12 0.07 -11.10
N ASP A 39 5.22 -0.15 -11.82
CA ASP A 39 5.22 -0.39 -13.27
C ASP A 39 4.35 -1.57 -13.70
N VAL A 40 4.24 -2.64 -12.89
CA VAL A 40 3.38 -3.79 -13.18
C VAL A 40 1.91 -3.35 -13.21
N LEU A 41 1.49 -2.60 -12.19
CA LEU A 41 0.15 -2.05 -12.12
C LEU A 41 -0.12 -1.07 -13.26
N VAL A 42 0.83 -0.18 -13.53
CA VAL A 42 0.76 0.80 -14.61
C VAL A 42 0.64 0.11 -15.97
N GLY A 43 1.41 -0.94 -16.20
CA GLY A 43 1.40 -1.72 -17.45
C GLY A 43 0.04 -2.34 -17.77
N HIS A 44 -0.72 -2.75 -16.76
CA HIS A 44 -2.07 -3.29 -16.95
C HIS A 44 -3.07 -2.29 -17.54
N PHE A 45 -2.77 -0.98 -17.47
CA PHE A 45 -3.61 0.10 -18.00
C PHE A 45 -2.96 0.84 -19.17
N ALA A 46 -1.90 0.29 -19.77
CA ALA A 46 -1.17 0.94 -20.86
C ALA A 46 -1.87 0.89 -22.23
N ALA A 47 -2.83 -0.02 -22.43
CA ALA A 47 -3.61 -0.14 -23.68
C ALA A 47 -5.10 0.13 -23.41
N GLU A 48 -5.63 1.20 -24.01
CA GLU A 48 -7.04 1.63 -23.95
C GLU A 48 -7.99 0.72 -24.73
N ALA A 49 -8.02 -0.56 -24.40
CA ALA A 49 -9.25 -1.31 -24.55
C ALA A 49 -9.77 -1.51 -23.14
N ALA A 50 -10.58 -0.55 -22.65
CA ALA A 50 -11.41 -0.77 -21.48
C ALA A 50 -12.21 -2.05 -21.75
N ASN A 51 -11.74 -3.17 -21.22
CA ASN A 51 -12.48 -4.42 -21.23
C ASN A 51 -13.88 -4.04 -20.71
N PRO A 52 -14.99 -4.35 -21.41
CA PRO A 52 -16.32 -3.94 -20.97
C PRO A 52 -16.70 -4.44 -19.57
N LYS A 53 -15.98 -5.45 -19.06
CA LYS A 53 -16.12 -5.98 -17.70
C LYS A 53 -15.18 -5.30 -16.68
N SER A 54 -14.30 -4.42 -17.13
CA SER A 54 -13.40 -3.64 -16.28
C SER A 54 -14.18 -2.57 -15.55
N LYS A 55 -13.84 -2.37 -14.28
CA LYS A 55 -14.33 -1.26 -13.45
C LYS A 55 -13.40 -0.05 -13.51
N ALA A 56 -12.38 -0.05 -14.38
CA ALA A 56 -11.50 1.08 -14.55
C ALA A 56 -12.20 2.22 -15.30
N LYS A 57 -12.05 3.44 -14.81
CA LYS A 57 -12.54 4.65 -15.48
C LYS A 57 -11.60 5.04 -16.63
N PRO A 58 -12.12 5.66 -17.70
CA PRO A 58 -11.30 6.10 -18.84
C PRO A 58 -10.32 7.23 -18.47
N ASN A 59 -10.60 8.02 -17.42
CA ASN A 59 -9.72 9.12 -16.98
C ASN A 59 -8.34 8.67 -16.46
N ILE A 60 -8.05 7.36 -16.39
CA ILE A 60 -6.69 6.86 -16.15
C ILE A 60 -5.73 7.33 -17.24
N VAL A 61 -6.19 7.45 -18.50
CA VAL A 61 -5.33 7.89 -19.60
C VAL A 61 -5.13 9.40 -19.58
N GLU A 62 -6.18 10.15 -19.27
CA GLU A 62 -6.12 11.60 -19.13
C GLU A 62 -5.24 12.03 -17.95
N GLU A 63 -5.25 11.28 -16.84
CA GLU A 63 -4.47 11.58 -15.63
C GLU A 63 -3.35 10.56 -15.39
N ARG A 64 -2.69 10.13 -16.47
CA ARG A 64 -1.71 9.05 -16.43
C ARG A 64 -0.62 9.24 -15.38
N GLU A 65 -0.02 10.42 -15.31
CA GLU A 65 1.03 10.68 -14.33
C GLU A 65 0.54 10.53 -12.88
N ARG A 66 -0.71 10.91 -12.60
CA ARG A 66 -1.27 10.79 -11.26
C ARG A 66 -1.52 9.32 -10.92
N PHE A 67 -2.04 8.55 -11.87
CA PHE A 67 -2.21 7.12 -11.71
C PHE A 67 -0.86 6.43 -11.42
N ASP A 68 0.15 6.73 -12.23
CA ASP A 68 1.49 6.15 -12.10
C ASP A 68 2.14 6.53 -10.76
N ARG A 69 1.99 7.78 -10.29
CA ARG A 69 2.45 8.18 -8.96
C ARG A 69 1.79 7.38 -7.85
N LEU A 70 0.47 7.20 -7.87
CA LEU A 70 -0.23 6.40 -6.85
C LEU A 70 0.22 4.92 -6.87
N ALA A 71 0.44 4.34 -8.06
CA ALA A 71 0.94 2.98 -8.19
C ALA A 71 2.36 2.82 -7.61
N ASN A 72 3.24 3.82 -7.82
CA ASN A 72 4.59 3.84 -7.29
C ASN A 72 4.65 4.12 -5.78
N ASP A 73 3.77 4.97 -5.27
CA ASP A 73 3.61 5.20 -3.83
C ASP A 73 3.19 3.89 -3.14
N LEU A 74 2.22 3.17 -3.70
CA LEU A 74 1.78 1.86 -3.18
C LEU A 74 2.96 0.87 -3.07
N LYS A 75 3.80 0.79 -4.11
CA LYS A 75 5.02 -0.03 -4.11
C LYS A 75 6.01 0.38 -3.03
N SER A 76 6.19 1.69 -2.83
CA SER A 76 7.12 2.24 -1.82
C SER A 76 6.67 1.90 -0.40
N TYR A 77 5.38 2.06 -0.09
CA TYR A 77 4.83 1.66 1.21
C TYR A 77 4.98 0.14 1.44
N ALA A 78 4.68 -0.68 0.44
CA ALA A 78 4.85 -2.13 0.53
C ALA A 78 6.31 -2.53 0.79
N THR A 79 7.26 -1.86 0.16
CA THR A 79 8.70 -2.07 0.38
C THR A 79 9.11 -1.71 1.82
N ALA A 80 8.53 -0.65 2.39
CA ALA A 80 8.79 -0.28 3.78
C ALA A 80 8.22 -1.30 4.79
N LEU A 81 7.06 -1.88 4.48
CA LEU A 81 6.45 -2.96 5.28
C LEU A 81 7.32 -4.22 5.23
N ASP A 82 7.80 -4.59 4.05
CA ASP A 82 8.73 -5.70 3.88
C ASP A 82 9.99 -5.53 4.75
N ALA A 83 10.65 -4.38 4.65
CA ALA A 83 11.82 -4.07 5.48
C ALA A 83 11.50 -4.03 6.98
N ALA A 84 10.27 -3.71 7.38
CA ALA A 84 9.85 -3.77 8.78
C ALA A 84 9.76 -5.22 9.29
N ALA A 85 9.37 -6.18 8.46
CA ALA A 85 9.38 -7.60 8.83
C ALA A 85 10.81 -8.09 9.07
N ASP A 86 11.76 -7.71 8.21
CA ASP A 86 13.18 -8.08 8.35
C ASP A 86 13.78 -7.56 9.67
N ARG A 87 13.39 -6.35 10.09
CA ARG A 87 13.82 -5.76 11.38
C ARG A 87 13.14 -6.39 12.60
N ASN A 88 12.05 -7.14 12.41
CA ASN A 88 11.26 -7.72 13.49
C ASN A 88 11.03 -9.22 13.24
N PRO A 89 12.10 -10.04 13.28
CA PRO A 89 12.07 -11.43 12.82
C PRO A 89 11.44 -12.42 13.81
N ALA A 90 11.05 -11.98 15.01
CA ALA A 90 10.54 -12.87 16.07
C ALA A 90 9.09 -12.58 16.46
N ALA A 91 8.73 -11.30 16.63
CA ALA A 91 7.42 -10.88 17.09
C ALA A 91 7.12 -9.46 16.62
N MET A 92 5.84 -9.09 16.60
CA MET A 92 5.44 -7.71 16.34
C MET A 92 5.84 -6.84 17.53
N THR A 93 6.89 -6.04 17.36
CA THR A 93 7.38 -5.17 18.42
C THR A 93 6.52 -3.92 18.57
N LYS A 94 6.60 -3.25 19.73
CA LYS A 94 5.96 -1.94 19.94
C LYS A 94 6.42 -0.88 18.93
N SER A 95 7.62 -1.02 18.35
CA SER A 95 8.13 -0.09 17.34
C SER A 95 7.42 -0.21 15.98
N MET A 96 6.83 -1.37 15.69
CA MET A 96 5.99 -1.56 14.50
C MET A 96 4.60 -0.94 14.66
N ARG A 97 4.17 -0.70 15.90
CA ARG A 97 2.83 -0.23 16.24
C ARG A 97 2.75 1.29 16.16
N MET A 98 1.70 1.79 15.54
CA MET A 98 1.37 3.20 15.57
C MET A 98 0.92 3.58 16.97
N LYS A 99 1.41 4.71 17.49
CA LYS A 99 1.03 5.14 18.84
C LYS A 99 -0.38 5.73 18.83
N PRO A 100 -1.19 5.50 19.89
CA PRO A 100 -2.47 6.17 20.03
C PRO A 100 -2.30 7.70 19.94
N GLY A 101 -3.12 8.36 19.13
CA GLY A 101 -3.07 9.82 18.95
C GLY A 101 -1.97 10.32 18.01
N GLU A 102 -1.16 9.44 17.43
CA GLU A 102 -0.22 9.82 16.38
C GLU A 102 -0.99 10.31 15.13
N PRO A 103 -0.61 11.45 14.52
CA PRO A 103 -1.31 11.96 13.35
C PRO A 103 -1.20 10.97 12.18
N MET A 104 -2.33 10.54 11.64
CA MET A 104 -2.38 9.58 10.53
C MET A 104 -1.66 10.08 9.26
N GLY A 105 -1.44 11.37 9.09
CA GLY A 105 -0.92 11.93 7.84
C GLY A 105 -1.87 11.65 6.66
N GLY A 106 -1.56 12.19 5.47
CA GLY A 106 -2.25 11.81 4.23
C GLY A 106 -3.69 12.32 3.99
N GLY A 107 -4.12 13.39 4.65
CA GLY A 107 -5.25 14.19 4.15
C GLY A 107 -4.89 14.93 2.84
N PRO A 108 -5.80 15.71 2.23
CA PRO A 108 -5.49 16.52 1.04
C PRO A 108 -4.29 17.47 1.22
N LEU A 109 -3.95 17.79 2.48
CA LEU A 109 -2.82 18.61 2.92
C LEU A 109 -1.76 17.80 3.70
N GLY A 110 -1.91 16.48 3.79
CA GLY A 110 -1.01 15.61 4.53
C GLY A 110 0.27 15.37 3.74
N THR A 111 1.42 15.42 4.42
CA THR A 111 2.70 14.98 3.85
C THR A 111 2.65 13.47 3.60
N HIS A 112 2.49 13.08 2.33
CA HIS A 112 2.89 11.74 1.88
C HIS A 112 4.39 11.60 2.12
N ALA A 113 4.83 10.43 2.61
CA ALA A 113 6.25 10.16 2.76
C ALA A 113 6.91 10.25 1.37
N LYS A 114 7.89 11.15 1.23
CA LYS A 114 8.49 11.51 -0.06
C LYS A 114 9.60 10.56 -0.50
N ASN A 115 10.06 9.68 0.39
CA ASN A 115 11.14 8.73 0.13
C ASN A 115 11.17 7.58 1.16
N GLU A 116 11.98 6.56 0.85
CA GLU A 116 12.21 5.36 1.67
C GLU A 116 12.76 5.68 3.07
N ALA A 117 13.59 6.71 3.21
CA ALA A 117 14.16 7.11 4.49
C ALA A 117 13.07 7.64 5.45
N GLN A 118 12.12 8.43 4.94
CA GLN A 118 10.95 8.84 5.71
C GLN A 118 10.06 7.66 6.06
N LEU A 119 9.81 6.74 5.12
CA LEU A 119 9.00 5.55 5.38
C LEU A 119 9.62 4.63 6.45
N SER A 120 10.96 4.56 6.49
CA SER A 120 11.67 3.77 7.50
C SER A 120 11.68 4.41 8.89
N SER A 121 11.37 5.71 8.98
CA SER A 121 11.35 6.47 10.24
C SER A 121 10.01 6.39 10.99
N ILE A 122 8.94 5.94 10.32
CA ILE A 122 7.61 5.78 10.91
C ILE A 122 7.32 4.32 11.27
N PRO A 123 6.41 4.04 12.22
CA PRO A 123 5.98 2.68 12.53
C PRO A 123 5.42 1.96 11.29
N ALA A 124 5.61 0.64 11.23
CA ALA A 124 5.09 -0.18 10.13
C ALA A 124 3.56 -0.07 10.00
N GLU A 125 2.84 -0.03 11.12
CA GLU A 125 1.39 0.17 11.13
C GLU A 125 1.00 1.54 10.58
N HIS A 126 1.80 2.59 10.83
CA HIS A 126 1.54 3.91 10.26
C HIS A 126 1.74 3.89 8.74
N ALA A 127 2.85 3.31 8.26
CA ALA A 127 3.09 3.11 6.83
C ALA A 127 1.96 2.30 6.16
N PHE A 128 1.43 1.27 6.84
CA PHE A 128 0.31 0.48 6.36
C PHE A 128 -0.96 1.31 6.21
N HIS A 129 -1.28 2.18 7.16
CA HIS A 129 -2.46 3.05 7.03
C HIS A 129 -2.32 4.09 5.91
N LEU A 130 -1.13 4.66 5.73
CA LEU A 130 -0.84 5.54 4.60
C LEU A 130 -1.00 4.80 3.26
N MET A 131 -0.58 3.52 3.20
CA MET A 131 -0.81 2.65 2.05
C MET A 131 -2.31 2.47 1.76
N LEU A 132 -3.14 2.26 2.79
CA LEU A 132 -4.61 2.15 2.63
C LEU A 132 -5.25 3.44 2.08
N GLN A 133 -4.69 4.60 2.38
CA GLN A 133 -5.14 5.87 1.80
C GLN A 133 -4.84 5.95 0.30
N ILE A 134 -3.76 5.34 -0.18
CA ILE A 134 -3.49 5.21 -1.61
C ILE A 134 -4.57 4.37 -2.29
N CYS A 135 -4.98 3.25 -1.69
CA CYS A 135 -6.10 2.44 -2.20
C CYS A 135 -7.39 3.27 -2.31
N THR A 136 -7.70 4.04 -1.27
CA THR A 136 -8.91 4.89 -1.23
C THR A 136 -8.85 6.01 -2.29
N THR A 137 -7.72 6.71 -2.38
CA THR A 137 -7.48 7.80 -3.34
C THR A 137 -7.53 7.28 -4.77
N CYS A 138 -6.88 6.15 -5.06
CA CYS A 138 -6.87 5.55 -6.38
C CYS A 138 -8.28 5.09 -6.78
N HIS A 139 -8.99 4.37 -5.91
CA HIS A 139 -10.32 3.86 -6.24
C HIS A 139 -11.35 4.97 -6.44
N SER A 140 -11.36 6.01 -5.60
CA SER A 140 -12.27 7.14 -5.76
C SER A 140 -12.08 7.84 -7.12
N ARG A 141 -10.83 8.00 -7.57
CA ARG A 141 -10.53 8.69 -8.83
C ARG A 141 -10.68 7.82 -10.07
N PHE A 142 -10.21 6.58 -10.02
CA PHE A 142 -9.96 5.75 -11.20
C PHE A 142 -10.79 4.47 -11.29
N ARG A 143 -11.61 4.17 -10.27
CA ARG A 143 -12.52 3.02 -10.30
C ARG A 143 -13.97 3.48 -10.34
N MET A 144 -14.78 2.80 -11.16
CA MET A 144 -16.23 2.83 -11.10
C MET A 144 -16.69 2.18 -9.79
N GLU A 145 -17.84 2.63 -9.28
CA GLU A 145 -18.48 2.02 -8.10
C GLU A 145 -18.81 0.53 -8.32
#